data_AF-A0A563DRX7-F1
#
_entry.id   AF-A0A563DRX7-F1
#
_cell.length_a   1.000
_cell.length_b   1.000
_cell.length_c   1.000
_cell.angle_alpha   90.00
_cell.angle_beta   90.00
_cell.angle_gamma   90.00
#
_symmetry.space_group_name_H-M   'P 1'
#
loop_
_entity.id
_entity.type
_entity.pdbx_description
1 polymer ?
#
loop_
_entity_poly.entity_id
_entity_poly.type
_entity_poly.pdbx_seq_one_letter_code
_entity_poly.pdbx_strand_id
1 'polypeptide(L)'
;MTDWLDLYPRTTRDAAEQIARSRAMTSKENTTEAFFSTHPDTASTDGYGEAVVHVRIPADWVEAGWARLDDEFELDDGTWEEHYAIQVARLAPEHFVD
;
A
#
# COMPACT_ATOMS: atom_id res chain seq x y z
N MET A 1 -5.40 -22.05 1.54
CA MET A 1 -6.26 -20.86 1.35
C MET A 1 -5.30 -19.71 1.22
N THR A 2 -5.39 -18.90 0.17
CA THR A 2 -4.53 -17.72 0.05
C THR A 2 -5.14 -16.67 0.96
N ASP A 3 -4.49 -16.40 2.09
CA ASP A 3 -4.79 -15.22 2.90
C ASP A 3 -4.42 -13.96 2.12
N TRP A 4 -5.15 -12.87 2.33
CA TRP A 4 -4.97 -11.61 1.62
C TRP A 4 -4.52 -10.53 2.59
N LEU A 5 -3.66 -9.63 2.12
CA LEU A 5 -3.20 -8.44 2.84
C LEU A 5 -3.82 -7.20 2.18
N ASP A 6 -4.56 -6.43 2.98
CA ASP A 6 -5.15 -5.16 2.59
C ASP A 6 -4.18 -4.02 2.91
N LEU A 7 -3.94 -3.18 1.91
CA LEU A 7 -2.90 -2.17 1.89
C LEU A 7 -3.44 -0.84 1.37
N TYR A 8 -3.02 0.26 2.00
CA TYR A 8 -3.60 1.57 1.82
C TYR A 8 -2.49 2.62 1.64
N PRO A 9 -1.98 2.86 0.42
CA PRO A 9 -1.02 3.93 0.20
C PRO A 9 -1.77 5.26 0.11
N ARG A 10 -1.23 6.28 0.78
CA ARG A 10 -1.70 7.67 0.66
C ARG A 10 -1.01 8.36 -0.51
N THR A 11 -1.76 9.16 -1.25
CA THR A 11 -1.26 9.88 -2.42
C THR A 11 -2.08 11.15 -2.70
N THR A 12 -1.66 11.95 -3.68
CA THR A 12 -2.44 13.13 -4.10
C THR A 12 -3.73 12.70 -4.80
N ARG A 13 -4.77 13.54 -4.77
CA ARG A 13 -6.04 13.24 -5.45
C ARG A 13 -5.84 12.91 -6.94
N ASP A 14 -5.04 13.71 -7.64
CA ASP A 14 -4.73 13.51 -9.06
C ASP A 14 -4.05 12.15 -9.31
N ALA A 15 -3.07 11.77 -8.47
CA ALA A 15 -2.42 10.47 -8.58
C ALA A 15 -3.40 9.32 -8.27
N ALA A 16 -4.25 9.46 -7.27
CA ALA A 16 -5.29 8.46 -6.97
C ALA A 16 -6.26 8.28 -8.15
N GLU A 17 -6.68 9.37 -8.80
CA GLU A 17 -7.52 9.30 -10.00
C GLU A 17 -6.80 8.62 -11.17
N GLN A 18 -5.50 8.88 -11.35
CA GLN A 18 -4.69 8.20 -12.36
C GLN A 18 -4.54 6.70 -12.04
N ILE A 19 -4.30 6.35 -10.79
CA ILE A 19 -4.18 4.96 -10.33
C ILE A 19 -5.51 4.23 -10.51
N ALA A 20 -6.64 4.84 -10.14
CA ALA A 20 -7.96 4.26 -10.34
C ALA A 20 -8.26 3.98 -11.82
N ARG A 21 -7.87 4.89 -12.72
CA ARG A 21 -8.07 4.73 -14.17
C ARG A 21 -7.12 3.72 -14.81
N SER A 22 -5.85 3.73 -14.41
CA SER A 22 -4.79 2.92 -15.03
C SER A 22 -4.60 1.55 -14.36
N ARG A 23 -5.06 1.41 -13.12
CA ARG A 23 -4.79 0.28 -12.22
C ARG A 23 -3.31 -0.10 -12.17
N ALA A 24 -2.47 0.93 -12.07
CA ALA A 24 -1.03 0.83 -12.01
C ALA A 24 -0.48 1.90 -11.06
N MET A 25 0.61 1.57 -10.34
CA MET A 25 1.34 2.51 -9.51
C MET A 25 2.72 2.77 -10.07
N THR A 26 3.13 4.04 -10.02
CA THR A 26 4.47 4.49 -10.40
C THR A 26 5.07 5.23 -9.21
N SER A 27 6.19 4.74 -8.68
CA SER A 27 6.93 5.46 -7.64
C SER A 27 7.59 6.71 -8.23
N LYS A 28 7.38 7.86 -7.58
CA LYS A 28 7.98 9.14 -8.00
C LYS A 28 9.51 9.15 -7.82
N GLU A 29 10.02 8.32 -6.91
CA GLU A 29 11.46 8.19 -6.63
C GLU A 29 12.18 7.29 -7.64
N ASN A 30 11.45 6.73 -8.63
CA ASN A 30 11.98 5.77 -9.59
C ASN A 30 12.59 4.52 -8.93
N THR A 31 12.18 4.26 -7.68
CA THR A 31 12.42 3.02 -6.97
C THR A 31 11.47 1.95 -7.51
N THR A 32 11.90 0.69 -7.48
CA THR A 32 11.05 -0.45 -7.84
C THR A 32 10.01 -0.79 -6.77
N GLU A 33 9.92 0.02 -5.72
CA GLU A 33 9.11 -0.21 -4.53
C GLU A 33 8.24 1.02 -4.23
N ALA A 34 7.06 0.76 -3.67
CA ALA A 34 6.20 1.77 -3.05
C ALA A 34 5.83 1.34 -1.63
N PHE A 35 5.51 2.32 -0.78
CA PHE A 35 5.21 2.08 0.64
C PHE A 35 3.72 2.12 0.89
N PHE A 36 3.25 1.18 1.72
CA PHE A 36 1.85 0.92 1.97
C PHE A 36 1.61 0.69 3.46
N SER A 37 0.43 1.09 3.93
CA SER A 37 -0.04 0.94 5.31
C SER A 37 -1.13 -0.11 5.42
N THR A 38 -1.22 -0.81 6.54
CA THR A 38 -2.33 -1.75 6.82
C THR A 38 -3.60 -1.05 7.31
N HIS A 39 -3.48 0.16 7.85
CA HIS A 39 -4.63 0.97 8.25
C HIS A 39 -4.91 2.11 7.25
N PRO A 40 -6.18 2.33 6.87
CA PRO A 40 -6.56 3.41 5.96
C PRO A 40 -6.47 4.82 6.60
N ASP A 41 -6.53 4.90 7.93
CA ASP A 41 -6.74 6.14 8.70
C ASP A 41 -5.57 6.52 9.62
N THR A 42 -4.37 5.96 9.42
CA THR A 42 -3.22 6.31 10.29
C THR A 42 -2.88 7.80 10.19
N ALA A 43 -3.13 8.49 11.30
CA ALA A 43 -3.08 9.95 11.45
C ALA A 43 -1.71 10.58 11.16
N SER A 44 -0.65 9.77 11.07
CA SER A 44 0.74 10.21 10.95
C SER A 44 1.18 10.36 9.50
N THR A 45 0.53 11.22 8.72
CA THR A 45 0.90 11.44 7.30
C THR A 45 0.59 12.86 6.81
N ASP A 46 0.83 13.88 7.65
CA ASP A 46 0.85 15.28 7.20
C ASP A 46 1.91 15.41 6.07
N GLY A 47 1.46 15.69 4.84
CA GLY A 47 2.33 15.85 3.66
C GLY A 47 2.39 14.70 2.63
N TYR A 48 1.78 13.54 2.88
CA TYR A 48 1.83 12.39 1.95
C TYR A 48 0.65 12.29 0.96
N GLY A 49 -0.36 13.15 1.13
CA GLY A 49 -1.50 13.27 0.22
C GLY A 49 -2.85 13.09 0.91
N GLU A 50 -3.90 13.54 0.24
CA GLU A 50 -5.27 13.60 0.78
C GLU A 50 -6.16 12.42 0.34
N ALA A 51 -5.67 11.57 -0.57
CA ALA A 51 -6.41 10.43 -1.09
C ALA A 51 -5.74 9.11 -0.66
N VAL A 52 -6.57 8.08 -0.46
CA VAL A 52 -6.15 6.72 -0.13
C VAL A 52 -6.57 5.81 -1.28
N VAL A 53 -5.67 4.94 -1.72
CA VAL A 53 -5.98 3.86 -2.66
C VAL A 53 -6.14 2.57 -1.86
N HIS A 54 -7.01 1.66 -2.27
CA HIS A 54 -7.09 0.33 -1.66
C HIS A 54 -6.45 -0.70 -2.58
N VAL A 55 -5.40 -1.35 -2.09
CA VAL A 55 -4.70 -2.43 -2.77
C VAL A 55 -4.81 -3.70 -1.93
N ARG A 56 -5.10 -4.83 -2.57
CA ARG A 56 -5.15 -6.14 -1.93
C ARG A 56 -4.19 -7.09 -2.62
N ILE A 57 -3.23 -7.62 -1.87
CA ILE A 57 -2.22 -8.56 -2.38
C ILE A 57 -2.31 -9.91 -1.67
N PRO A 58 -1.86 -11.01 -2.29
CA PRO A 58 -1.68 -12.29 -1.61
C PRO A 58 -0.69 -12.19 -0.44
N ALA A 59 -1.00 -12.79 0.71
CA ALA A 59 -0.12 -12.74 1.89
C ALA A 59 1.22 -13.48 1.67
N ASP A 60 1.27 -14.45 0.75
CA ASP A 60 2.50 -15.17 0.40
C ASP A 60 3.55 -14.28 -0.31
N TRP A 61 3.18 -13.05 -0.72
CA TRP A 61 4.14 -12.06 -1.21
C TRP A 61 5.21 -11.70 -0.18
N VAL A 62 4.88 -11.79 1.12
CA VAL A 62 5.84 -11.56 2.20
C VAL A 62 6.93 -12.63 2.17
N GLU A 63 6.54 -13.90 2.08
CA GLU A 63 7.47 -15.03 1.99
C GLU A 63 8.25 -15.03 0.65
N ALA A 64 7.61 -14.62 -0.44
CA ALA A 64 8.22 -14.49 -1.76
C ALA A 64 9.18 -13.30 -1.88
N GLY A 65 9.21 -12.39 -0.90
CA GLY A 65 10.03 -11.18 -0.89
C GLY A 65 9.57 -10.09 -1.86
N TRP A 66 8.29 -10.13 -2.29
CA TRP A 66 7.67 -9.07 -3.09
C TRP A 66 6.99 -8.00 -2.22
N ALA A 67 6.70 -8.36 -0.97
CA ALA A 67 6.28 -7.46 0.10
C ALA A 67 7.29 -7.58 1.25
N ARG A 68 7.83 -6.45 1.73
CA ARG A 68 8.75 -6.43 2.87
C ARG A 68 8.19 -5.53 3.95
N LEU A 69 8.08 -6.06 5.17
CA LEU A 69 7.78 -5.24 6.35
C LEU A 69 8.92 -4.24 6.54
N ASP A 70 8.57 -2.95 6.53
CA ASP A 70 9.48 -1.82 6.65
C ASP A 70 9.46 -1.25 8.07
N ASP A 71 8.27 -1.14 8.66
CA ASP A 71 8.07 -0.67 10.03
C ASP A 71 6.83 -1.33 10.63
N GLU A 72 6.80 -1.48 11.96
CA GLU A 72 5.63 -1.94 12.71
C GLU A 72 5.54 -1.23 14.07
N PHE A 73 4.34 -0.79 14.45
CA PHE A 73 4.13 -0.16 15.75
C PHE A 73 2.69 -0.35 16.25
N GLU A 74 2.54 -0.38 17.58
CA GLU A 74 1.23 -0.43 18.23
C GLU A 74 0.56 0.95 18.18
N LEU A 75 -0.72 0.99 17.81
CA LEU A 75 -1.59 2.17 17.82
C LEU A 75 -2.19 2.38 19.22
N ASP A 76 -2.66 3.60 19.50
CA ASP A 76 -3.23 3.97 20.81
C ASP A 76 -4.44 3.12 21.25
N ASP A 77 -5.11 2.44 20.31
CA ASP A 77 -6.24 1.54 20.57
C ASP A 77 -5.82 0.08 20.82
N GLY A 78 -4.51 -0.21 20.85
CA GLY A 78 -3.93 -1.54 21.06
C GLY A 78 -3.91 -2.42 19.81
N THR A 79 -4.21 -1.88 18.63
CA THR A 79 -4.01 -2.56 17.34
C THR A 79 -2.60 -2.31 16.80
N TRP A 80 -2.17 -3.04 15.77
CA TRP A 80 -0.84 -2.91 15.18
C TRP A 80 -0.94 -2.27 13.79
N GLU A 81 -0.11 -1.26 13.53
CA GLU A 81 0.12 -0.73 12.20
C GLU A 81 1.40 -1.32 11.62
N GLU A 82 1.30 -1.82 10.40
CA GLU A 82 2.41 -2.37 9.64
C GLU A 82 2.58 -1.59 8.33
N HIS A 83 3.82 -1.19 8.06
CA HIS A 83 4.20 -0.56 6.81
C HIS A 83 4.96 -1.53 5.94
N TYR A 84 4.53 -1.69 4.70
CA TYR A 84 5.14 -2.61 3.73
C TYR A 84 5.73 -1.85 2.53
N ALA A 85 6.97 -2.20 2.17
CA ALA A 85 7.56 -1.88 0.87
C ALA A 85 7.17 -2.98 -0.14
N ILE A 86 6.46 -2.62 -1.19
CA ILE A 86 5.93 -3.56 -2.21
C ILE A 86 6.59 -3.31 -3.56
N GLN A 87 7.02 -4.38 -4.24
CA GLN A 87 7.51 -4.29 -5.61
C GLN A 87 6.40 -3.89 -6.59
N VAL A 88 6.41 -2.64 -7.05
CA VAL A 88 5.32 -2.10 -7.91
C VAL A 88 5.19 -2.85 -9.24
N ALA A 89 6.27 -3.42 -9.76
CA ALA A 89 6.27 -4.22 -10.99
C ALA A 89 5.48 -5.54 -10.87
N ARG A 90 5.15 -5.98 -9.65
CA ARG A 90 4.31 -7.15 -9.39
C ARG A 90 2.83 -6.80 -9.29
N LEU A 91 2.49 -5.52 -9.08
CA LEU A 91 1.10 -5.10 -9.02
C LEU A 91 0.43 -5.29 -10.39
N ALA A 92 -0.78 -5.84 -10.35
CA ALA A 92 -1.61 -6.10 -11.50
C ALA A 92 -2.99 -5.48 -11.26
N PRO A 93 -3.80 -5.27 -12.33
CA PRO A 93 -5.10 -4.62 -12.20
C PRO A 93 -6.09 -5.29 -11.22
N GLU A 94 -5.90 -6.57 -10.92
CA GLU A 94 -6.71 -7.33 -9.95
C GLU A 94 -6.38 -7.01 -8.49
N HIS A 95 -5.24 -6.39 -8.20
CA HIS A 95 -4.87 -5.99 -6.84
C HIS A 95 -5.49 -4.65 -6.44
N PHE A 96 -6.02 -3.87 -7.38
CA PHE A 96 -6.66 -2.58 -7.08
C PHE A 96 -8.15 -2.80 -6.79
N VAL A 97 -8.58 -2.42 -5.59
CA VAL A 97 -9.97 -2.55 -5.15
C VAL A 97 -10.70 -1.23 -5.42
N ASP A 98 -11.89 -1.32 -6.03
CA ASP A 98 -12.78 -0.18 -6.33
C ASP A 98 -13.63 0.25 -5.12
#